data_AF-A0A1C4RT51-F1
#
_entry.id   AF-A0A1C4RT51-F1
#
_cell.length_a   1.000
_cell.length_b   1.000
_cell.length_c   1.000
_cell.angle_alpha   90.00
_cell.angle_beta   90.00
_cell.angle_gamma   90.00
#
_symmetry.space_group_name_H-M   'P 1'
#
loop_
_entity.id
_entity.type
_entity.pdbx_description
1 polymer ?
#
loop_
_entity_poly.entity_id
_entity_poly.type
_entity_poly.pdbx_seq_one_letter_code
_entity_poly.pdbx_strand_id
1 'polypeptide(L)'
;MAAIAGRVGVTKPMLYPYFGSTELHTAAHRHRRAIDDLAASGTADLLRGHGNDDPLDADALKHVWTGAVGALVGWWTNHPDRSAHDMAARCARLLTAIRD
;
A
#
# COMPACT_ATOMS: atom_id res chain seq x y z
N MET A 1 19.05 -15.69 -30.85
CA MET A 1 19.16 -14.84 -29.64
C MET A 1 20.47 -15.02 -28.88
N ALA A 2 21.05 -16.22 -28.78
CA ALA A 2 22.36 -16.43 -28.12
C ALA A 2 23.56 -15.76 -28.85
N ALA A 3 23.51 -15.63 -30.18
CA ALA A 3 24.61 -15.07 -30.98
C ALA A 3 24.74 -13.53 -30.89
N ILE A 4 23.66 -12.81 -30.54
CA ILE A 4 23.68 -11.34 -30.41
C ILE A 4 24.28 -10.92 -29.05
N ALA A 5 23.96 -11.67 -27.99
CA ALA A 5 24.46 -11.40 -26.64
C ALA A 5 25.99 -11.48 -26.53
N GLY A 6 26.64 -12.36 -27.30
CA GLY A 6 28.10 -12.51 -27.29
C GLY A 6 28.87 -11.31 -27.89
N ARG A 7 28.26 -10.52 -28.80
CA ARG A 7 28.94 -9.41 -29.48
C ARG A 7 29.04 -8.14 -28.63
N VAL A 8 28.15 -7.98 -27.64
CA VAL A 8 28.00 -6.73 -26.86
C VAL A 8 28.63 -6.84 -25.46
N GLY A 9 29.26 -7.96 -25.12
CA GLY A 9 29.94 -8.14 -23.83
C GLY A 9 29.01 -8.18 -22.60
N VAL A 10 27.69 -8.28 -22.80
CA VAL A 10 26.72 -8.33 -21.70
C VAL A 10 26.73 -9.74 -21.08
N THR A 11 27.33 -9.87 -19.90
CA THR A 11 27.32 -11.12 -19.13
C THR A 11 26.08 -11.19 -18.23
N LYS A 12 25.63 -12.39 -17.90
CA LYS A 12 24.48 -12.69 -17.01
C LYS A 12 24.43 -11.89 -15.68
N PRO A 13 25.55 -11.48 -15.03
CA PRO A 13 25.52 -10.63 -13.84
C PRO A 13 25.08 -9.19 -14.11
N MET A 14 25.20 -8.71 -15.35
CA MET A 14 24.82 -7.35 -15.72
C MET A 14 23.32 -7.16 -15.97
N LEU A 15 22.54 -8.23 -16.03
CA LEU A 15 21.07 -8.16 -16.14
C LEU A 15 20.38 -8.14 -14.77
N TYR A 16 21.09 -8.55 -13.72
CA TYR A 16 20.58 -8.60 -12.35
C TYR A 16 20.16 -7.23 -11.77
N PRO A 17 20.82 -6.10 -12.12
CA PRO A 17 20.40 -4.77 -11.65
C PRO A 17 19.19 -4.18 -12.39
N TYR A 18 18.87 -4.65 -13.61
CA TYR A 18 17.91 -3.96 -14.49
C TYR A 18 16.46 -4.43 -14.36
N PHE A 19 16.23 -5.68 -13.91
CA PHE A 19 14.87 -6.25 -13.84
C PHE A 19 14.37 -6.50 -12.41
N GLY A 20 15.26 -6.63 -11.42
CA GLY A 20 14.84 -6.83 -10.03
C GLY A 20 14.16 -5.60 -9.45
N SER A 21 14.75 -4.41 -9.65
CA SER A 21 14.22 -3.14 -9.13
C SER A 21 12.92 -2.72 -9.81
N THR A 22 12.81 -2.86 -11.13
CA THR A 22 11.63 -2.47 -11.89
C THR A 22 10.44 -3.37 -11.59
N GLU A 23 10.61 -4.70 -11.55
CA GLU A 23 9.53 -5.63 -11.19
C GLU A 23 9.08 -5.46 -9.73
N LEU A 24 10.02 -5.29 -8.78
CA LEU A 24 9.70 -4.99 -7.38
C LEU A 24 8.97 -3.64 -7.24
N HIS A 25 9.41 -2.63 -7.98
CA HIS A 25 8.79 -1.30 -8.00
C HIS A 25 7.38 -1.36 -8.59
N THR A 26 7.19 -2.04 -9.72
CA THR A 26 5.88 -2.26 -10.34
C THR A 26 4.96 -3.07 -9.43
N ALA A 27 5.47 -4.12 -8.77
CA ALA A 27 4.71 -4.90 -7.80
C ALA A 27 4.30 -4.04 -6.59
N ALA A 28 5.21 -3.22 -6.05
CA ALA A 28 4.92 -2.29 -4.96
C ALA A 28 3.88 -1.23 -5.37
N HIS A 29 3.98 -0.66 -6.58
CA HIS A 29 3.00 0.28 -7.12
C HIS A 29 1.63 -0.37 -7.34
N ARG A 30 1.59 -1.61 -7.83
CA ARG A 30 0.35 -2.36 -7.98
C ARG A 30 -0.31 -2.65 -6.64
N HIS A 31 0.48 -3.01 -5.63
CA HIS A 31 -0.03 -3.19 -4.27
C HIS A 31 -0.54 -1.88 -3.66
N ARG A 32 0.21 -0.78 -3.84
CA ARG A 32 -0.22 0.55 -3.40
C ARG A 32 -1.55 0.93 -4.03
N ARG A 33 -1.69 0.73 -5.34
CA ARG A 33 -2.93 1.00 -6.07
C ARG A 33 -4.09 0.15 -5.58
N ALA A 34 -3.88 -1.14 -5.34
CA ALA A 34 -4.93 -2.01 -4.79
C ALA A 34 -5.38 -1.55 -3.40
N ILE A 35 -4.45 -1.09 -2.56
CA ILE A 35 -4.76 -0.50 -1.25
C ILE A 35 -5.53 0.81 -1.41
N ASP A 36 -5.16 1.66 -2.36
CA ASP A 36 -5.83 2.93 -2.63
C ASP A 36 -7.25 2.73 -3.18
N ASP A 37 -7.46 1.69 -4.01
CA ASP A 37 -8.78 1.32 -4.54
C ASP A 37 -9.68 0.78 -3.42
N LEU A 38 -9.15 -0.07 -2.53
CA LEU A 38 -9.85 -0.56 -1.34
C LEU A 38 -10.19 0.57 -0.35
N ALA A 39 -9.28 1.53 -0.19
CA ALA A 39 -9.53 2.73 0.59
C ALA A 39 -10.69 3.53 0.02
N ALA A 40 -10.67 3.80 -1.29
CA ALA A 40 -11.69 4.59 -1.95
C ALA A 40 -13.09 3.94 -1.88
N SER A 41 -13.18 2.62 -2.08
CA SER A 41 -14.46 1.92 -1.95
C SER A 41 -14.95 1.90 -0.51
N GLY A 42 -14.08 1.59 0.45
CA GLY A 42 -14.43 1.49 1.87
C GLY A 42 -14.87 2.82 2.48
N THR A 43 -14.23 3.93 2.14
CA THR A 43 -14.62 5.26 2.67
C THR A 43 -15.93 5.75 2.08
N ALA A 44 -16.16 5.53 0.79
CA ALA A 44 -17.43 5.85 0.15
C ALA A 44 -18.58 5.00 0.74
N ASP A 45 -18.38 3.70 0.92
CA ASP A 45 -19.39 2.81 1.54
C ASP A 45 -19.72 3.22 2.98
N LEU A 46 -18.71 3.64 3.76
CA LEU A 46 -18.90 4.10 5.12
C LEU A 46 -19.74 5.38 5.18
N LEU A 47 -19.44 6.38 4.35
CA LEU A 47 -20.20 7.63 4.31
C LEU A 47 -21.65 7.40 3.88
N ARG A 48 -21.86 6.54 2.87
CA ARG A 48 -23.21 6.15 2.45
C ARG A 48 -24.02 5.48 3.55
N GLY A 49 -23.38 4.61 4.34
CA GLY A 49 -23.99 4.00 5.52
C GLY A 49 -24.47 5.02 6.57
N HIS A 50 -23.92 6.23 6.55
CA HIS A 50 -24.30 7.36 7.39
C HIS A 50 -25.16 8.41 6.67
N GLY A 51 -25.65 8.12 5.45
CA GLY A 51 -26.49 9.02 4.66
C GLY A 51 -25.73 10.20 4.03
N ASN A 52 -24.40 10.11 3.91
CA ASN A 52 -23.57 11.09 3.23
C ASN A 52 -23.12 10.55 1.87
N ASP A 53 -23.67 11.12 0.79
CA ASP A 53 -23.36 10.80 -0.61
C ASP A 53 -22.46 11.87 -1.28
N ASP A 54 -21.88 12.81 -0.52
CA ASP A 54 -21.03 13.87 -1.08
C ASP A 54 -19.69 13.30 -1.59
N PRO A 55 -19.39 13.43 -2.90
CA PRO A 55 -18.14 12.93 -3.47
C PRO A 55 -16.89 13.64 -2.93
N LEU A 56 -17.00 14.89 -2.49
CA LEU A 56 -15.89 15.63 -1.88
C LEU A 56 -15.56 15.09 -0.49
N ASP A 57 -16.57 14.76 0.30
CA ASP A 57 -16.39 14.13 1.61
C ASP A 57 -15.80 12.72 1.46
N ALA A 58 -16.21 11.98 0.42
CA ALA A 58 -15.63 10.68 0.10
C ALA A 58 -14.14 10.76 -0.28
N ASP A 59 -13.76 11.75 -1.09
CA ASP A 59 -12.36 11.98 -1.44
C ASP A 59 -11.53 12.46 -0.23
N ALA A 60 -12.08 13.36 0.59
CA ALA A 60 -11.43 13.80 1.82
C ALA A 60 -11.21 12.64 2.80
N LEU A 61 -12.24 11.81 3.03
CA LEU A 61 -12.14 10.66 3.91
C LEU A 61 -11.14 9.61 3.39
N LYS A 62 -11.06 9.41 2.06
CA LYS A 62 -10.02 8.57 1.44
C LYS A 62 -8.61 9.09 1.78
N HIS A 63 -8.35 10.39 1.67
CA HIS A 63 -7.05 10.97 2.03
C HIS A 63 -6.71 10.77 3.51
N VAL A 64 -7.68 11.00 4.40
CA VAL A 64 -7.52 10.77 5.84
C VAL A 64 -7.18 9.30 6.12
N TRP A 65 -7.93 8.37 5.52
CA TRP A 65 -7.70 6.94 5.66
C TRP A 65 -6.31 6.51 5.16
N THR A 66 -5.92 6.94 3.97
CA THR A 66 -4.60 6.62 3.40
C THR A 66 -3.46 7.16 4.26
N GLY A 67 -3.60 8.38 4.78
CA GLY A 67 -2.66 8.96 5.73
C GLY A 67 -2.54 8.16 7.03
N ALA A 68 -3.68 7.77 7.62
CA ALA A 68 -3.72 6.97 8.85
C ALA A 68 -3.06 5.60 8.67
N VAL A 69 -3.38 4.87 7.59
CA VAL A 69 -2.75 3.58 7.28
C VAL A 69 -1.25 3.75 7.05
N GLY A 70 -0.83 4.78 6.31
CA GLY A 70 0.58 5.10 6.09
C GLY A 70 1.35 5.34 7.39
N ALA A 71 0.78 6.13 8.30
CA ALA A 71 1.37 6.40 9.61
C ALA A 71 1.48 5.12 10.47
N LEU A 72 0.44 4.29 10.47
CA LEU A 72 0.41 3.02 11.22
C LEU A 72 1.46 2.01 10.69
N VAL A 73 1.55 1.84 9.37
CA VAL A 73 2.57 0.96 8.75
C VAL A 73 3.98 1.51 8.98
N GLY A 74 4.16 2.83 8.89
CA GLY A 74 5.43 3.50 9.22
C GLY A 74 5.85 3.23 10.66
N TRP A 75 4.91 3.35 11.60
CA TRP A 75 5.15 3.01 13.00
C TRP A 75 5.50 1.53 13.17
N TRP A 76 4.77 0.61 12.51
CA TRP A 76 5.01 -0.82 12.63
C TRP A 76 6.38 -1.25 12.08
N THR A 77 6.83 -0.63 10.99
CA THR A 77 8.18 -0.87 10.43
C THR A 77 9.29 -0.57 11.44
N ASN A 78 9.07 0.40 12.33
CA ASN A 78 9.99 0.74 13.41
C ASN A 78 9.86 -0.17 14.65
N HIS A 79 8.94 -1.15 14.64
CA HIS A 79 8.66 -2.10 15.73
C HIS A 79 8.63 -3.54 15.18
N PRO A 80 9.77 -4.08 14.71
CA PRO A 80 9.83 -5.36 14.00
C PRO A 80 9.53 -6.57 14.89
N ASP A 81 9.52 -6.40 16.22
CA ASP A 81 9.10 -7.40 17.20
C ASP A 81 7.60 -7.71 17.15
N ARG A 82 6.81 -6.88 16.46
CA ARG A 82 5.35 -7.02 16.38
C ARG A 82 4.93 -7.80 15.16
N SER A 83 4.07 -8.79 15.39
CA SER A 83 3.46 -9.55 14.30
C SER A 83 2.40 -8.71 13.57
N ALA A 84 2.05 -9.13 12.35
CA ALA A 84 0.92 -8.56 11.59
C ALA A 84 -0.41 -8.70 12.36
N HIS A 85 -0.57 -9.79 13.11
CA HIS A 85 -1.75 -10.03 13.96
C HIS A 85 -1.84 -8.99 15.08
N ASP A 86 -0.73 -8.74 15.79
CA ASP A 86 -0.69 -7.72 16.86
C ASP A 86 -0.99 -6.32 16.32
N MET A 87 -0.54 -6.05 15.10
CA MET A 87 -0.81 -4.79 14.42
C MET A 87 -2.31 -4.66 14.07
N ALA A 88 -2.93 -5.70 13.53
CA ALA A 88 -4.37 -5.71 13.26
C ALA A 88 -5.20 -5.51 14.54
N ALA A 89 -4.84 -6.22 15.62
CA ALA A 89 -5.48 -6.05 16.92
C ALA A 89 -5.30 -4.64 17.49
N ARG A 90 -4.13 -4.01 17.27
CA ARG A 90 -3.88 -2.61 17.64
C ARG A 90 -4.77 -1.66 16.84
N CYS A 91 -4.90 -1.82 15.53
CA CYS A 91 -5.78 -1.00 14.70
C CYS A 91 -7.23 -1.05 15.20
N ALA A 92 -7.74 -2.24 15.55
CA ALA A 92 -9.10 -2.39 16.09
C ALA A 92 -9.31 -1.60 17.40
N ARG A 93 -8.32 -1.62 18.30
CA ARG A 93 -8.38 -0.83 19.55
C ARG A 93 -8.35 0.67 19.28
N LEU A 94 -7.49 1.14 18.37
CA LEU A 94 -7.39 2.56 18.02
C LEU A 94 -8.68 3.08 17.37
N LEU A 95 -9.26 2.33 16.43
CA LEU A 95 -10.52 2.71 15.78
C LEU A 95 -11.69 2.75 16.76
N THR A 96 -11.69 1.87 17.76
CA THR A 96 -12.69 1.90 18.83
C THR A 96 -12.52 3.16 19.68
N ALA A 97 -11.30 3.45 20.13
CA ALA A 97 -11.01 4.62 20.96
C ALA A 97 -11.24 5.98 20.27
N ILE A 98 -11.23 6.05 18.94
CA ILE A 98 -11.53 7.27 18.18
C ILE A 98 -13.05 7.51 18.05
N ARG A 99 -13.83 6.44 18.12
CA ARG A 99 -15.30 6.47 17.95
C ARG A 99 -16.05 6.76 19.25
N ASP A 100 -15.43 6.44 20.39
CA ASP A 100 -15.95 6.74 21.74
C ASP A 100 -15.66 8.21 22.12
#